data_AF-A0A3N5XCW6-F1
#
_entry.id   AF-A0A3N5XCW6-F1
#
_cell.length_a   1.000
_cell.length_b   1.000
_cell.length_c   1.000
_cell.angle_alpha   90.00
_cell.angle_beta   90.00
_cell.angle_gamma   90.00
#
_symmetry.space_group_name_H-M   'P 1'
#
loop_
_entity.id
_entity.type
_entity.pdbx_description
1 polymer ?
#
loop_
_entity_poly.entity_id
_entity_poly.type
_entity_poly.pdbx_seq_one_letter_code
_entity_poly.pdbx_strand_id
1 'polypeptide(L)'
;MEVVKQITQEQLETITNQQKDLNALLVNVGIVESQKHGLLHQIAELNNTIEETKSKLQEEYGAININLTDGSYTEIEAEAEVVE
;
A
#
# COMPACT_ATOMS: atom_id res chain seq x y z
N MET A 1 -12.02 -56.56 18.23
CA MET A 1 -11.23 -55.34 18.45
C MET A 1 -10.81 -54.82 17.09
N GLU A 2 -11.20 -53.60 16.74
CA GLU A 2 -10.70 -52.96 15.51
C GLU A 2 -9.22 -52.66 15.67
N VAL A 3 -8.42 -53.12 14.70
CA VAL A 3 -6.99 -52.79 14.66
C VAL A 3 -6.86 -51.38 14.08
N VAL A 4 -6.52 -50.42 14.93
CA VAL A 4 -6.23 -49.05 14.50
C VAL A 4 -4.97 -49.09 13.63
N LYS A 5 -5.12 -48.74 12.35
CA LYS A 5 -3.97 -48.57 11.45
C LYS A 5 -3.32 -47.22 11.73
N GLN A 6 -2.01 -47.21 11.95
CA GLN A 6 -1.24 -46.01 12.27
C GLN A 6 -0.08 -45.85 11.28
N ILE A 7 0.30 -44.60 11.01
CA ILE A 7 1.52 -44.26 10.27
C ILE A 7 2.75 -44.43 11.16
N THR A 8 3.95 -44.42 10.57
CA THR A 8 5.17 -44.50 11.38
C THR A 8 5.40 -43.22 12.18
N GLN A 9 6.16 -43.33 13.27
CA GLN A 9 6.50 -42.16 14.09
C GLN A 9 7.25 -41.09 13.29
N GLU A 10 8.14 -41.50 12.38
CA GLU A 10 8.91 -40.62 11.51
C GLU A 10 8.02 -39.87 10.51
N GLN A 11 7.02 -40.55 9.93
CA GLN A 11 6.04 -39.93 9.05
C GLN A 11 5.17 -38.92 9.81
N LEU A 12 4.77 -39.27 11.03
CA LEU A 12 3.99 -38.38 11.90
C LEU A 12 4.80 -37.13 12.27
N GLU A 13 6.06 -37.29 12.66
CA GLU A 13 6.96 -36.18 12.98
C GLU A 13 7.17 -35.26 11.78
N THR A 14 7.41 -35.84 10.60
CA THR A 14 7.59 -35.09 9.35
C THR A 14 6.36 -34.23 9.05
N ILE A 15 5.16 -34.81 9.06
CA ILE A 15 3.92 -34.09 8.77
C ILE A 15 3.64 -33.01 9.84
N THR A 16 3.93 -33.31 11.10
CA THR A 16 3.74 -32.34 12.20
C THR A 16 4.66 -31.13 12.05
N ASN A 17 5.92 -31.35 11.70
CA ASN A 17 6.88 -30.26 11.44
C ASN A 17 6.48 -29.43 10.22
N GLN A 18 6.09 -30.08 9.12
CA GLN A 18 5.57 -29.38 7.94
C GLN A 18 4.35 -28.52 8.26
N GLN A 19 3.41 -29.02 9.07
CA GLN A 19 2.23 -28.25 9.47
C GLN A 19 2.60 -27.05 10.35
N LYS A 20 3.58 -27.21 11.24
CA LYS A 20 4.09 -26.13 12.07
C LYS A 20 4.73 -25.02 11.23
N ASP A 21 5.55 -25.40 10.26
CA ASP A 21 6.22 -24.46 9.35
C ASP A 21 5.19 -23.73 8.47
N LEU A 22 4.21 -24.46 7.93
CA LEU A 22 3.11 -23.86 7.18
C LEU A 22 2.34 -22.83 8.03
N ASN A 23 2.00 -23.16 9.26
CA ASN A 23 1.31 -22.24 10.16
C ASN A 23 2.15 -20.98 10.45
N ALA A 24 3.47 -21.14 10.64
CA ALA A 24 4.36 -20.00 10.83
C ALA A 24 4.39 -19.07 9.60
N LEU A 25 4.44 -19.65 8.40
CA LEU A 25 4.38 -18.89 7.15
C LEU A 25 3.05 -18.13 7.01
N LEU A 26 1.91 -18.77 7.30
CA LEU A 26 0.60 -18.13 7.24
C LEU A 26 0.48 -16.95 8.22
N VAL A 27 1.00 -17.09 9.44
CA VAL A 27 1.04 -16.00 10.42
C VAL A 27 1.88 -14.83 9.90
N ASN A 28 3.07 -15.13 9.35
CA ASN A 28 3.93 -14.10 8.79
C ASN A 28 3.26 -13.36 7.62
N VAL A 29 2.55 -14.07 6.75
CA VAL A 29 1.76 -13.47 5.67
C VAL A 29 0.71 -12.51 6.24
N GLY A 30 -0.06 -12.93 7.25
CA GLY A 30 -1.06 -12.07 7.89
C GLY A 30 -0.47 -10.80 8.52
N ILE A 31 0.74 -10.88 9.10
CA ILE A 31 1.46 -9.71 9.61
C ILE A 31 1.82 -8.76 8.46
N VAL A 32 2.39 -9.28 7.37
CA VAL A 32 2.76 -8.48 6.20
C VAL A 32 1.53 -7.82 5.56
N GLU A 33 0.40 -8.51 5.49
CA GLU A 33 -0.84 -7.94 4.97
C GLU A 33 -1.36 -6.78 5.84
N SER A 34 -1.28 -6.92 7.15
CA SER A 34 -1.65 -5.86 8.09
C SER A 34 -0.73 -4.64 7.97
N GLN A 35 0.58 -4.87 7.82
CA GLN A 35 1.56 -3.81 7.57
C GLN A 35 1.30 -3.09 6.25
N LYS A 36 1.02 -3.85 5.17
CA LYS A 36 0.67 -3.30 3.86
C LYS A 36 -0.56 -2.40 3.96
N HIS A 37 -1.61 -2.84 4.66
CA HIS A 37 -2.80 -2.03 4.84
C HIS A 37 -2.51 -0.71 5.57
N GLY A 38 -1.69 -0.75 6.63
CA GLY A 38 -1.24 0.46 7.32
C GLY A 38 -0.55 1.46 6.39
N LEU A 39 0.39 0.98 5.58
CA LEU A 39 1.09 1.82 4.59
C LEU A 39 0.13 2.40 3.53
N LEU A 40 -0.82 1.60 3.04
CA LEU A 40 -1.84 2.07 2.09
C LEU A 40 -2.70 3.18 2.68
N HIS A 41 -3.04 3.10 3.97
CA HIS A 41 -3.78 4.17 4.66
C HIS A 41 -2.96 5.46 4.73
N GLN A 42 -1.69 5.38 5.12
CA GLN A 42 -0.78 6.53 5.18
C GLN A 42 -0.58 7.19 3.81
N ILE A 43 -0.51 6.39 2.74
CA ILE A 43 -0.47 6.92 1.36
C ILE A 43 -1.73 7.71 1.05
N ALA A 44 -2.91 7.21 1.41
CA ALA A 44 -4.17 7.90 1.18
C ALA A 44 -4.26 9.22 1.95
N GLU A 45 -3.86 9.23 3.24
CA GLU A 45 -3.80 10.45 4.06
C GLU A 45 -2.84 11.49 3.47
N LEU A 46 -1.66 11.06 3.03
CA LEU A 46 -0.69 11.94 2.40
C LEU A 46 -1.23 12.52 1.08
N ASN A 47 -1.89 11.72 0.25
CA ASN A 47 -2.51 12.20 -0.98
C ASN A 47 -3.54 13.29 -0.70
N ASN A 48 -4.40 13.12 0.31
CA ASN A 48 -5.34 14.17 0.70
C ASN A 48 -4.61 15.47 1.10
N THR A 49 -3.54 15.35 1.89
CA THR A 49 -2.73 16.50 2.32
C THR A 49 -2.04 17.20 1.13
N ILE A 50 -1.59 16.43 0.13
CA ILE A 50 -1.02 16.96 -1.11
C ILE A 50 -2.08 17.75 -1.88
N GLU A 51 -3.28 17.22 -2.04
CA GLU A 51 -4.38 17.93 -2.73
C GLU A 51 -4.79 19.19 -1.99
N GLU A 52 -4.92 19.16 -0.66
CA GLU A 52 -5.17 20.35 0.15
C GLU A 52 -4.09 21.43 -0.05
N THR A 53 -2.83 21.00 -0.13
CA THR A 53 -1.70 21.91 -0.38
C THR A 53 -1.78 22.51 -1.79
N LYS A 54 -2.10 21.70 -2.80
CA LYS A 54 -2.30 22.18 -4.18
C LYS A 54 -3.44 23.19 -4.26
N SER A 55 -4.58 22.92 -3.62
CA SER A 55 -5.71 23.85 -3.60
C SER A 55 -5.33 25.19 -2.98
N LYS A 56 -4.61 25.19 -1.86
CA LYS A 56 -4.12 26.43 -1.22
C LYS A 56 -3.19 27.22 -2.14
N LEU A 57 -2.28 26.54 -2.85
CA LEU A 57 -1.37 27.19 -3.79
C LEU A 57 -2.11 27.75 -5.01
N GLN A 58 -3.14 27.05 -5.51
CA GLN A 58 -4.00 27.54 -6.59
C GLN A 58 -4.84 28.75 -6.17
N GLU A 59 -5.32 28.79 -4.92
CA GLU A 59 -6.03 29.95 -4.37
C GLU A 59 -5.12 31.19 -4.28
N GLU A 60 -3.84 30.99 -3.96
CA GLU A 60 -2.87 32.09 -3.76
C GLU A 60 -2.27 32.60 -5.08
N TYR A 61 -1.93 31.70 -6.00
CA TYR A 61 -1.16 32.03 -7.21
C TYR A 61 -1.93 31.80 -8.52
N GLY A 62 -3.16 31.28 -8.45
CA GLY A 62 -3.93 30.89 -9.63
C GLY A 62 -3.46 29.56 -10.24
N ALA A 63 -3.79 29.32 -11.50
CA ALA A 63 -3.34 28.13 -12.20
C ALA A 63 -1.82 28.24 -12.46
N ILE A 64 -1.02 27.54 -11.66
CA ILE A 64 0.45 27.55 -11.77
C ILE A 64 1.02 26.15 -11.89
N ASN A 65 2.16 26.04 -12.59
CA ASN A 65 3.00 24.85 -12.61
C ASN A 65 4.22 25.11 -11.74
N ILE A 66 4.52 24.21 -10.80
CA ILE A 66 5.61 24.37 -9.83
C ILE A 66 6.71 23.36 -10.13
N ASN A 67 7.93 23.85 -10.26
CA ASN A 67 9.12 23.02 -10.31
C ASN A 67 9.48 22.53 -8.90
N LEU A 68 9.33 21.23 -8.66
CA LEU A 68 9.60 20.62 -7.35
C LEU A 68 11.09 20.60 -6.95
N THR A 69 12.00 20.96 -7.85
CA THR A 69 13.44 20.94 -7.60
C THR A 69 13.96 22.26 -7.03
N ASP A 70 13.48 23.39 -7.56
CA ASP A 70 13.95 24.73 -7.18
C ASP A 70 12.82 25.64 -6.65
N GLY A 71 11.57 25.19 -6.70
CA GLY A 71 10.40 25.93 -6.23
C GLY A 71 9.94 27.06 -7.16
N SER A 72 10.57 27.23 -8.33
CA SER A 72 10.09 28.19 -9.34
C SER A 72 8.71 27.79 -9.85
N TYR A 73 7.86 28.77 -10.17
CA TYR A 73 6.56 28.53 -10.76
C TYR A 73 6.34 29.33 -12.03
N THR A 74 5.55 28.79 -12.94
CA THR A 74 5.07 29.48 -14.15
C THR A 74 3.56 29.48 -14.15
N GLU A 75 2.95 30.58 -14.59
CA GLU A 75 1.52 30.63 -14.83
C GLU A 75 1.14 29.66 -15.94
N ILE A 76 0.06 28.92 -15.74
CA ILE A 76 -0.59 28.16 -16.78
C ILE A 76 -1.56 29.15 -17.42
N GLU A 77 -1.18 29.71 -18.57
CA GLU A 77 -2.13 30.47 -19.38
C GLU A 77 -3.30 29.52 -19.70
N ALA A 78 -4.49 29.86 -19.18
CA ALA A 78 -5.70 29.24 -19.69
C ALA A 78 -5.78 29.64 -21.16
N GLU A 79 -5.42 28.72 -22.06
CA GLU A 79 -5.66 28.90 -23.49
C GLU A 79 -7.09 29.40 -23.62
N ALA A 80 -7.21 30.64 -24.09
CA ALA A 80 -8.47 31.24 -24.42
C ALA A 80 -9.22 30.19 -25.25
N GLU A 81 -10.36 29.74 -24.73
CA GLU A 81 -11.37 29.07 -25.52
C GLU A 81 -11.58 29.99 -26.73
N VAL A 82 -11.02 29.56 -27.87
CA VAL A 82 -11.16 30.25 -29.15
C VAL A 82 -12.65 30.18 -29.43
N VAL A 83 -13.34 31.28 -29.19
CA VAL A 83 -14.70 31.49 -29.67
C VAL A 83 -14.58 31.59 -31.20
N GLU A 84 -14.76 30.46 -31.89
CA GLU A 84 -15.24 30.42 -33.27
C GLU A 84 -16.09 29.17 -33.53
#